data_AF-Q3STF3-F1
#
_entry.id   AF-Q3STF3-F1
#
_cell.length_a   1.000
_cell.length_b   1.000
_cell.length_c   1.000
_cell.angle_alpha   90.00
_cell.angle_beta   90.00
_cell.angle_gamma   90.00
#
_symmetry.space_group_name_H-M   'P 1'
#
loop_
_entity.id
_entity.type
_entity.pdbx_description
1 polymer ?
#
loop_
_entity_poly.entity_id
_entity_poly.type
_entity_poly.pdbx_seq_one_letter_code
_entity_poly.pdbx_strand_id
1 'polypeptide(L)' 'MKPFPWAAAMGFGFGVLRLAPDVFWRMTPRELAQAVHAIRGPATTPLARGELDDLLARFPDAPRKGESDD' A
#
# COMPACT_ATOMS: atom_id res chain seq x y z
N MET A 1 21.36 -8.48 7.70
CA MET A 1 20.06 -8.05 8.28
C MET A 1 19.80 -6.62 7.83
N LYS A 2 18.60 -6.28 7.36
CA LYS A 2 18.26 -4.88 7.00
C LYS A 2 17.97 -4.09 8.30
N PRO A 3 18.48 -2.86 8.46
CA PRO A 3 18.17 -2.05 9.63
C PRO A 3 16.68 -1.68 9.66
N PHE A 4 16.16 -1.43 10.86
CA PHE A 4 14.78 -0.98 11.03
C PHE A 4 14.56 0.37 10.31
N PRO A 5 13.45 0.55 9.55
CA PRO A 5 13.24 1.72 8.72
C PRO A 5 12.72 2.92 9.53
N TRP A 6 13.59 3.54 10.33
CA TRP A 6 13.24 4.65 11.23
C TRP A 6 12.57 5.84 10.54
N ALA A 7 13.04 6.23 9.35
CA ALA A 7 12.46 7.35 8.61
C ALA A 7 10.98 7.09 8.25
N ALA A 8 10.64 5.87 7.83
CA ALA A 8 9.27 5.50 7.51
C ALA A 8 8.39 5.42 8.77
N ALA A 9 8.93 4.87 9.86
CA ALA A 9 8.23 4.77 11.15
C ALA A 9 7.89 6.17 11.71
N MET A 10 8.87 7.07 11.77
CA MET A 10 8.66 8.45 12.24
C MET A 10 7.77 9.25 11.29
N GLY A 11 7.93 9.09 9.97
CA GLY A 11 7.06 9.74 8.98
C GLY A 11 5.60 9.31 9.12
N PHE A 12 5.34 8.02 9.39
CA PHE A 12 3.99 7.53 9.67
C PHE A 12 3.47 8.06 11.02
N GLY A 13 4.28 7.98 12.08
CA GLY A 13 3.92 8.45 13.42
C GLY A 13 3.58 9.93 13.49
N PHE A 14 4.45 10.79 12.96
CA PHE A 14 4.28 12.25 13.05
C PHE A 14 3.41 12.80 11.92
N GLY A 15 3.46 12.22 10.72
CA GLY A 15 2.74 12.73 9.56
C GLY A 15 1.32 12.20 9.47
N VAL A 16 1.15 10.87 9.50
CA VAL A 16 -0.14 10.20 9.25
C VAL A 16 -0.96 10.12 10.54
N LEU A 17 -0.37 9.58 11.60
CA LEU A 17 -1.05 9.45 12.90
C LEU A 17 -1.07 10.77 13.69
N ARG A 18 -0.23 11.75 13.30
CA ARG A 18 -0.08 13.05 13.99
C ARG A 18 0.19 12.91 15.50
N LEU A 19 0.95 11.90 15.88
CA LEU A 19 1.34 11.69 17.27
C LEU A 19 2.36 12.75 17.70
N ALA A 20 2.24 13.20 18.94
CA ALA A 20 3.31 13.94 19.59
C ALA A 20 4.55 13.01 19.75
N PRO A 21 5.78 13.57 19.73
CA PRO A 21 7.00 12.77 19.84
C PRO A 21 7.05 11.84 21.06
N ASP A 22 6.60 12.31 22.21
CA ASP A 22 6.57 11.54 23.45
C ASP A 22 5.63 10.33 23.37
N VAL A 23 4.46 10.49 22.76
CA VAL A 23 3.50 9.39 22.54
C VAL A 23 4.08 8.35 21.59
N PHE A 24 4.71 8.79 20.49
CA PHE A 24 5.36 7.89 19.53
C PHE A 24 6.48 7.07 20.17
N TRP A 25 7.34 7.69 20.97
CA TRP A 25 8.47 7.00 21.60
C TRP A 25 8.07 6.10 22.78
N ARG A 26 6.92 6.34 23.40
CA ARG A 26 6.36 5.45 24.42
C ARG A 26 5.62 4.25 23.85
N MET A 27 5.18 4.33 22.61
CA MET A 27 4.48 3.25 21.91
C MET A 27 5.41 2.05 21.68
N THR A 28 4.86 0.85 21.81
CA THR A 28 5.56 -0.39 21.50
C THR A 28 5.62 -0.65 19.99
N PRO A 29 6.62 -1.40 19.48
CA PRO A 29 6.67 -1.79 18.07
C PRO A 29 5.43 -2.56 17.60
N ARG A 30 4.78 -3.31 18.51
CA ARG A 30 3.55 -4.07 18.20
C ARG A 30 2.36 -3.15 17.98
N GLU A 31 2.21 -2.12 18.80
CA GLU A 31 1.18 -1.08 18.63
C GLU A 31 1.40 -0.30 17.34
N LEU A 32 2.65 0.07 17.03
CA LEU A 32 2.99 0.73 15.77
C LEU A 32 2.61 -0.15 14.56
N ALA A 33 2.93 -1.44 14.61
CA ALA A 33 2.58 -2.38 13.53
C ALA A 33 1.06 -2.50 13.34
N GLN A 34 0.29 -2.52 14.43
CA GLN A 34 -1.19 -2.55 14.36
C GLN A 34 -1.76 -1.24 13.83
N ALA A 35 -1.22 -0.08 14.23
CA ALA A 35 -1.64 1.22 13.70
C ALA A 35 -1.38 1.33 12.19
N VAL A 36 -0.23 0.82 11.71
CA VAL A 36 0.07 0.74 10.28
C VAL A 36 -0.93 -0.15 9.55
N HIS A 37 -1.23 -1.33 10.11
CA HIS A 37 -2.19 -2.27 9.52
C HIS A 37 -3.62 -1.69 9.47
N ALA A 38 -4.05 -1.00 10.52
CA ALA A 38 -5.38 -0.39 10.58
C ALA A 38 -5.58 0.69 9.52
N ILE A 39 -4.54 1.46 9.18
CA ILE A 39 -4.63 2.55 8.18
C ILE A 39 -4.38 2.05 6.76
N ARG A 40 -3.35 1.21 6.56
CA ARG A 40 -2.98 0.73 5.22
C ARG A 40 -3.78 -0.50 4.78
N GLY A 41 -4.52 -1.11 5.69
CA GLY A 41 -5.16 -2.39 5.46
C GLY A 41 -4.17 -3.56 5.50
N PRO A 42 -4.62 -4.77 5.12
CA PRO A 42 -3.74 -5.90 4.92
C PRO A 42 -2.64 -5.56 3.91
N ALA A 43 -1.44 -6.09 4.12
CA ALA A 43 -0.39 -6.03 3.11
C ALA A 43 -0.97 -6.63 1.83
N THR A 44 -1.19 -5.79 0.81
CA THR A 44 -1.68 -6.26 -0.47
C THR A 44 -0.56 -7.05 -1.12
N THR A 45 -0.83 -8.30 -1.48
CA THR A 45 0.09 -9.06 -2.34
C THR A 45 0.24 -8.26 -3.64
N PRO A 46 1.47 -8.03 -4.14
CA PRO A 46 1.65 -7.41 -5.45
C PRO A 46 0.84 -8.18 -6.49
N LEU A 47 0.15 -7.46 -7.37
CA LEU A 47 -0.64 -8.04 -8.46
C LEU A 47 0.23 -9.03 -9.24
N ALA A 48 -0.23 -10.28 -9.38
CA ALA A 48 0.49 -11.25 -10.16
C ALA A 48 0.47 -10.84 -11.64
N ARG A 49 1.50 -11.24 -12.41
CA ARG A 49 1.54 -10.92 -13.85
C ARG A 49 0.30 -11.44 -14.58
N GLY A 50 -0.17 -12.64 -14.28
CA GLY A 50 -1.38 -13.19 -14.87
C GLY A 50 -2.64 -12.36 -14.56
N GLU A 51 -2.77 -11.84 -13.34
CA GLU A 51 -3.89 -10.97 -12.98
C GLU A 51 -3.85 -9.63 -13.73
N LEU A 52 -2.64 -9.10 -13.99
CA LEU A 52 -2.47 -7.94 -14.85
C LEU A 52 -2.87 -8.24 -16.30
N ASP A 53 -2.43 -9.38 -16.84
CA ASP A 53 -2.75 -9.80 -18.20
C ASP A 53 -4.28 -9.98 -18.40
N ASP A 54 -4.97 -10.55 -17.42
CA ASP A 54 -6.42 -10.69 -17.41
C ASP A 54 -7.14 -9.32 -17.41
N LEU A 55 -6.63 -8.36 -16.63
CA LEU A 55 -7.16 -7.00 -16.60
C LEU A 55 -6.98 -6.29 -17.95
N LEU A 56 -5.81 -6.42 -18.58
CA LEU A 56 -5.53 -5.84 -19.89
C LEU A 56 -6.44 -6.41 -20.98
N ALA A 57 -6.74 -7.72 -20.93
CA ALA A 57 -7.68 -8.35 -21.84
C ALA A 57 -9.13 -7.88 -21.62
N ARG A 58 -9.52 -7.65 -20.36
CA ARG A 58 -10.88 -7.25 -19.98
C ARG A 58 -11.16 -5.77 -20.22
N PHE A 59 -10.15 -4.92 -20.12
CA PHE A 59 -10.24 -3.46 -20.30
C PHE A 59 -9.19 -2.99 -21.31
N PRO A 60 -9.37 -3.29 -22.61
CA PRO A 60 -8.41 -2.89 -23.62
C PRO A 60 -8.47 -1.38 -23.86
N ASP A 61 -7.31 -0.71 -23.92
CA ASP A 61 -7.20 0.74 -24.18
C ASP A 61 -7.64 1.14 -25.59
N ALA A 62 -7.61 0.18 -26.53
CA ALA A 62 -8.03 0.37 -27.90
C ALA A 62 -9.28 -0.47 -28.19
N PRO A 63 -10.22 0.02 -29.03
CA PRO A 63 -11.33 -0.79 -29.51
C PRO A 63 -10.78 -2.06 -30.16
N ARG A 64 -11.40 -3.18 -29.82
CA ARG A 64 -10.99 -4.50 -30.31
C ARG A 64 -11.11 -4.50 -31.82
N LYS A 65 -10.02 -4.82 -32.50
CA LYS A 65 -9.94 -4.82 -33.97
C LYS A 65 -11.00 -5.78 -34.53
N GLY A 66 -12.13 -5.23 -34.99
CA GLY A 66 -13.33 -5.97 -35.39
C GLY A 66 -14.65 -5.31 -34.94
N GLU A 67 -14.59 -4.40 -33.97
CA GLU A 67 -15.70 -3.52 -33.61
C GLU A 67 -15.59 -2.24 -34.46
N SER A 68 -15.67 -2.42 -35.78
CA SER A 68 -15.97 -1.32 -36.68
C SER A 68 -17.45 -1.02 -36.49
N ASP A 69 -17.76 0.19 -35.99
CA ASP A 69 -19.12 0.75 -35.98
C ASP A 69 -19.72 0.58 -37.39
N ASP A 70 -20.85 -0.12 -37.45
CA ASP A 70 -21.77 -0.14 -38.59
C ASP A 70 -22.71 1.07 -38.48
#